data_AF-A0A2N7IDF4-F1
#
_entry.id   AF-A0A2N7IDF4-F1
#
_cell.length_a   1.000
_cell.length_b   1.000
_cell.length_c   1.000
_cell.angle_alpha   90.00
_cell.angle_beta   90.00
_cell.angle_gamma   90.00
#
_symmetry.space_group_name_H-M   'P 1'
#
loop_
_entity.id
_entity.type
_entity.pdbx_description
1 polymer ?
#
loop_
_entity_poly.entity_id
_entity_poly.type
_entity_poly.pdbx_seq_one_letter_code
_entity_poly.pdbx_strand_id
1 'polypeptide(L)' 'MLSYQVVLNTPFMTYDQYSQFSGMPKRTIMDWVADGRLPIKTKAKGKETPLINMIALVEMATREAMEKLG' A
#
# COMPACT_ATOMS: atom_id res chain seq x y z
N MET A 1 -19.07 12.40 13.28
CA MET A 1 -17.77 11.98 12.71
C MET A 1 -18.02 10.78 11.82
N LEU A 2 -17.60 10.82 10.56
CA LEU A 2 -17.57 9.59 9.74
C LEU A 2 -16.46 8.70 10.32
N SER A 3 -16.83 7.73 11.15
CA SER A 3 -15.92 6.67 11.59
C SER A 3 -15.86 5.60 10.50
N TYR A 4 -15.14 5.87 9.41
CA TYR A 4 -14.84 4.86 8.40
C TYR A 4 -13.66 4.00 8.88
N GLN A 5 -13.93 2.73 9.21
CA GLN A 5 -12.89 1.79 9.60
C GLN A 5 -12.44 0.98 8.39
N VAL A 6 -11.21 1.23 7.93
CA VAL A 6 -10.57 0.37 6.92
C VAL A 6 -10.19 -0.95 7.59
N VAL A 7 -10.87 -2.04 7.21
CA VAL A 7 -10.51 -3.39 7.66
C VAL A 7 -9.37 -3.90 6.78
N LEU A 8 -8.19 -4.11 7.38
CA LEU A 8 -7.05 -4.71 6.71
C LEU A 8 -7.05 -6.22 6.94
N ASN A 9 -7.12 -7.00 5.85
CA ASN A 9 -7.05 -8.46 5.93
C ASN A 9 -5.65 -8.95 6.34
N THR A 10 -4.60 -8.27 5.88
CA THR A 10 -3.21 -8.54 6.24
C THR A 10 -2.41 -7.24 6.32
N PRO A 11 -1.43 -7.13 7.25
CA PRO A 11 -0.58 -5.93 7.35
C PRO A 11 0.41 -5.81 6.18
N PHE A 12 0.78 -6.95 5.60
CA PHE A 12 1.66 -7.03 4.43
C PHE A 12 0.96 -7.79 3.32
N MET A 13 1.08 -7.29 2.09
CA MET A 13 0.41 -7.87 0.92
C MET A 13 1.39 -8.02 -0.24
N THR A 14 1.29 -9.10 -1.01
CA THR A 14 2.09 -9.27 -2.23
C THR A 14 1.55 -8.37 -3.34
N TYR A 15 2.38 -8.07 -4.34
CA TYR A 15 1.92 -7.35 -5.54
C TYR A 15 0.78 -8.08 -6.26
N ASP A 16 0.77 -9.41 -6.18
CA ASP A 16 -0.24 -10.24 -6.82
C ASP A 16 -1.61 -10.03 -6.20
N GLN A 17 -1.68 -10.12 -4.87
CA GLN A 17 -2.93 -9.85 -4.16
C GLN A 17 -3.32 -8.38 -4.29
N TYR A 18 -2.37 -7.46 -4.16
CA TYR A 18 -2.66 -6.04 -4.30
C TYR A 18 -3.18 -5.69 -5.70
N SER A 19 -2.66 -6.33 -6.74
CA SER A 19 -3.15 -6.23 -8.12
C SER A 19 -4.59 -6.73 -8.26
N GLN A 20 -4.93 -7.84 -7.60
CA GLN A 20 -6.30 -8.37 -7.58
C GLN A 20 -7.27 -7.41 -6.87
N PHE A 21 -6.89 -6.86 -5.72
CA PHE A 21 -7.76 -5.98 -4.94
C PHE A 21 -7.89 -4.58 -5.53
N SER A 22 -6.79 -4.02 -6.03
CA SER A 22 -6.78 -2.67 -6.61
C SER A 22 -7.24 -2.62 -8.07
N GLY A 23 -7.29 -3.77 -8.75
CA GLY A 23 -7.50 -3.86 -10.20
C GLY A 23 -6.34 -3.33 -11.03
N MET A 24 -5.25 -2.87 -10.40
CA MET A 24 -4.09 -2.32 -11.10
C MET A 24 -3.21 -3.43 -11.67
N PRO A 25 -2.65 -3.26 -12.88
CA PRO A 25 -1.66 -4.19 -13.41
C PRO A 25 -0.43 -4.27 -12.51
N LYS A 26 0.11 -5.48 -12.31
CA LYS A 26 1.35 -5.68 -11.52
C LYS A 26 2.50 -4.80 -11.99
N ARG A 27 2.62 -4.55 -13.30
CA ARG A 27 3.67 -3.69 -13.86
C ARG A 27 3.58 -2.27 -13.31
N THR A 28 2.39 -1.68 -13.32
CA THR A 28 2.13 -0.36 -12.74
C THR A 28 2.47 -0.32 -11.25
N ILE A 29 2.12 -1.38 -10.51
CA ILE A 29 2.44 -1.49 -9.08
C ILE A 29 3.97 -1.51 -8.86
N MET A 30 4.71 -2.26 -9.69
CA MET A 30 6.17 -2.30 -9.62
C MET A 30 6.80 -0.94 -9.94
N ASP A 31 6.29 -0.26 -10.97
CA ASP A 31 6.76 1.08 -11.36
C ASP A 31 6.49 2.08 -10.21
N TRP A 32 5.31 2.04 -9.59
CA TRP A 32 4.98 2.91 -8.45
C TRP A 32 5.81 2.63 -7.20
N VAL A 33 6.18 1.38 -6.96
CA VAL A 33 7.12 1.03 -5.89
C VAL A 33 8.50 1.59 -6.21
N ALA A 34 8.97 1.46 -7.46
CA ALA A 34 10.26 2.01 -7.88
C ALA A 34 10.29 3.55 -7.76
N ASP A 35 9.18 4.20 -8.07
CA ASP A 35 8.97 5.64 -7.91
C ASP A 35 8.79 6.08 -6.44
N GLY A 36 8.72 5.14 -5.49
CA GLY A 36 8.54 5.43 -4.07
C GLY A 36 7.12 5.84 -3.66
N ARG A 37 6.12 5.65 -4.53
CA ARG A 37 4.71 5.99 -4.27
C ARG A 37 3.98 4.96 -3.40
N LEU A 38 4.45 3.72 -3.39
CA LEU A 38 3.87 2.65 -2.58
C LEU A 38 4.84 2.22 -1.48
N PRO A 39 4.41 2.25 -0.21
CA PRO A 39 5.26 1.82 0.89
C PRO A 39 5.47 0.30 0.84
N ILE A 40 6.73 -0.11 0.81
CA ILE A 40 7.10 -1.53 0.87
C ILE A 40 7.74 -1.87 2.21
N LYS A 41 7.58 -3.14 2.62
CA LYS A 41 8.34 -3.72 3.71
C LYS A 41 9.83 -3.60 3.38
N THR A 42 10.63 -3.17 4.36
CA THR A 42 12.08 -3.16 4.26
C THR A 42 12.58 -4.56 3.95
N LYS A 43 13.32 -4.68 2.84
CA LYS A 43 13.94 -5.93 2.44
C LYS A 43 15.24 -6.09 3.22
N ALA A 44 15.41 -7.21 3.91
CA ALA A 44 16.68 -7.54 4.58
C ALA A 44 17.69 -8.08 3.55
N LYS A 45 17.21 -8.68 2.46
CA LYS A 45 18.05 -9.21 1.37
C LYS A 45 17.48 -8.81 0.00
N GLY A 46 18.37 -8.56 -0.97
CA GLY A 46 17.99 -8.08 -2.32
C GLY A 46 17.07 -9.02 -3.13
N LYS A 47 16.94 -10.29 -2.73
CA LYS A 47 16.09 -11.30 -3.40
C LYS A 47 14.79 -11.62 -2.65
N GLU A 48 14.45 -10.89 -1.59
CA GLU A 48 13.19 -11.11 -0.89
C GLU A 48 12.00 -10.63 -1.73
N THR A 49 10.92 -11.42 -1.68
CA THR A 49 9.63 -11.08 -2.26
C THR A 49 9.18 -9.74 -1.67
N PRO A 50 9.05 -8.68 -2.49
CA PRO A 50 8.56 -7.41 -2.00
C PRO A 50 7.12 -7.56 -1.51
N LEU A 51 6.86 -7.00 -0.33
CA LEU A 51 5.54 -6.92 0.25
C LEU A 51 5.18 -5.44 0.42
N ILE A 52 3.98 -5.07 0.03
CA ILE A 52 3.40 -3.74 0.28
C ILE A 52 3.01 -3.67 1.74
N ASN A 53 3.38 -2.58 2.40
CA ASN A 53 2.99 -2.29 3.78
C ASN A 53 1.63 -1.57 3.77
N MET A 54 0.57 -2.32 4.04
CA MET A 54 -0.80 -1.80 3.97
C MET A 54 -1.10 -0.82 5.10
N ILE A 55 -0.47 -0.98 6.26
CA ILE A 55 -0.64 -0.06 7.41
C ILE A 55 -0.13 1.33 7.04
N ALA A 56 1.09 1.40 6.48
CA ALA A 56 1.67 2.66 6.03
C ALA A 56 0.81 3.32 4.93
N LEU A 57 0.27 2.51 4.01
CA LEU A 57 -0.60 3.02 2.94
C LEU A 57 -1.89 3.64 3.49
N VAL A 58 -2.56 2.98 4.46
CA VAL A 58 -3.77 3.52 5.10
C VAL A 58 -3.47 4.79 5.88
N GLU A 59 -2.36 4.83 6.62
CA GLU A 59 -1.94 6.02 7.36
C GLU A 59 -1.71 7.22 6.44
N MET A 60 -1.02 7.01 5.31
CA MET A 60 -0.83 8.04 4.28
C MET A 60 -2.18 8.52 3.72
N ALA A 61 -3.06 7.61 3.32
CA ALA A 61 -4.38 7.96 2.81
C ALA A 61 -5.23 8.72 3.84
N THR A 62 -5.12 8.34 5.12
CA THR A 62 -5.81 9.01 6.22
C THR A 62 -5.30 10.44 6.41
N ARG A 63 -3.98 10.64 6.35
CA ARG A 63 -3.37 11.98 6.43
C ARG A 63 -3.79 12.86 5.26
N GLU A 64 -3.70 12.35 4.03
CA GLU A 64 -4.15 13.08 2.84
C GLU A 64 -5.65 13.44 2.89
N ALA A 65 -6.47 12.51 3.39
CA ALA A 65 -7.90 12.77 3.56
C ALA A 65 -8.15 13.87 4.60
N MET A 66 -7.45 13.84 5.74
CA MET A 66 -7.58 14.88 6.77
C MET A 66 -7.13 16.26 6.25
N GLU A 67 -6.04 16.33 5.49
CA GLU A 67 -5.57 17.58 4.89
C GLU A 67 -6.56 18.19 3.88
N LYS A 68 -7.32 17.36 3.16
CA LYS A 68 -8.31 17.83 2.18
C LYS A 68 -9.66 18.17 2.79
N LEU A 69 -9.94 17.69 4.01
CA LEU A 69 -11.20 17.89 4.71
C LEU A 69 -11.13 18.99 5.79
N GLY A 70 -9.92 19.45 6.14
CA GLY A 70 -9.66 20.62 6.97
C GLY A 70 -9.54 21.90 6.15
#